data_AF-A0A7X5DRB4-F1
#
_entry.id   AF-A0A7X5DRB4-F1
#
_cell.length_a   1.000
_cell.length_b   1.000
_cell.length_c   1.000
_cell.angle_alpha   90.00
_cell.angle_beta   90.00
_cell.angle_gamma   90.00
#
_symmetry.space_group_name_H-M   'P 1'
#
loop_
_entity.id
_entity.type
_entity.pdbx_description
1 polymer ?
#
loop_
_entity_poly.entity_id
_entity_poly.type
_entity_poly.pdbx_seq_one_letter_code
_entity_poly.pdbx_strand_id
1 'polypeptide(L)' 'MEENREEMTIDEAFLALDAIVEALEGREITLEESFQKYQEGMGLVKKCSEKIDAVEKKVLILNENGEAYEF' A
#
# COMPACT_ATOMS: atom_id res chain seq x y z
N MET A 1 -16.07 -20.99 6.15
CA MET A 1 -15.97 -19.73 6.90
C MET A 1 -15.07 -18.86 6.06
N GLU A 2 -15.64 -17.91 5.33
CA GLU A 2 -14.84 -16.92 4.60
C GLU A 2 -14.16 -16.04 5.65
N GLU A 3 -12.87 -16.28 5.86
CA GLU A 3 -12.02 -15.35 6.57
C GLU A 3 -12.02 -14.05 5.77
N ASN A 4 -12.87 -13.12 6.20
CA ASN A 4 -12.78 -11.72 5.82
C ASN A 4 -11.46 -11.20 6.42
N ARG A 5 -10.33 -11.52 5.77
CA ARG A 5 -9.05 -10.85 6.04
C ARG A 5 -9.30 -9.40 5.70
N GLU A 6 -9.39 -8.55 6.71
CA GLU A 6 -9.49 -7.11 6.50
C GLU A 6 -8.37 -6.70 5.55
N GLU A 7 -8.75 -6.27 4.35
CA GLU A 7 -7.80 -5.75 3.38
C GLU A 7 -7.19 -4.49 3.96
N MET A 8 -5.92 -4.57 4.32
CA MET A 8 -5.10 -3.44 4.77
C MET A 8 -5.42 -2.17 3.98
N THR A 9 -5.76 -1.13 4.70
CA THR A 9 -6.06 0.21 4.17
C THR A 9 -4.79 0.87 3.62
N ILE A 10 -4.96 1.94 2.84
CA ILE A 10 -3.82 2.71 2.32
C ILE A 10 -3.04 3.35 3.48
N ASP A 11 -3.74 3.89 4.48
CA ASP A 11 -3.12 4.51 5.66
C ASP A 11 -2.31 3.50 6.48
N GLU A 12 -2.84 2.29 6.71
CA GLU A 12 -2.11 1.22 7.38
C GLU A 12 -0.87 0.78 6.59
N ALA A 13 -0.95 0.78 5.26
CA ALA A 13 0.20 0.45 4.44
C ALA A 13 1.29 1.53 4.51
N PHE A 14 0.92 2.81 4.60
CA PHE A 14 1.88 3.90 4.85
C PHE A 14 2.52 3.78 6.23
N LEU A 15 1.75 3.50 7.29
CA LEU A 15 2.31 3.26 8.62
C LEU A 15 3.29 2.08 8.64
N ALA A 16 2.98 1.02 7.90
CA ALA A 16 3.88 -0.12 7.76
C ALA A 16 5.16 0.23 6.97
N LEU A 17 5.05 1.08 5.93
CA LEU A 17 6.20 1.58 5.18
C LEU A 17 7.11 2.46 6.05
N ASP A 18 6.55 3.34 6.88
CA ASP A 18 7.32 4.16 7.81
C ASP A 18 8.10 3.28 8.80
N ALA A 19 7.46 2.26 9.37
CA ALA A 19 8.13 1.31 10.26
C ALA A 19 9.27 0.53 9.55
N ILE A 20 9.11 0.21 8.26
CA ILE A 20 10.17 -0.41 7.46
C ILE A 20 11.34 0.54 7.24
N VAL A 21 11.05 1.82 6.94
CA VAL A 21 12.09 2.85 6.77
C VAL A 21 12.86 3.04 8.08
N GLU A 22 12.17 3.17 9.21
CA GLU A 22 12.80 3.28 10.54
C GLU A 22 13.70 2.07 10.84
N ALA A 23 13.24 0.86 10.52
CA ALA A 23 14.04 -0.36 10.69
C ALA A 23 15.29 -0.36 9.81
N LEU A 24 15.19 0.08 8.55
CA LEU A 24 16.30 0.17 7.60
C LEU A 24 17.33 1.24 7.99
N GLU A 25 16.91 2.31 8.67
CA GLU A 25 17.79 3.34 9.21
C GLU A 25 18.52 2.92 10.50
N GLY A 26 18.07 1.84 11.12
CA GLY A 26 18.64 1.28 12.34
C GLY A 26 20.09 0.81 12.15
N ARG A 27 20.97 1.17 13.09
CA ARG A 27 22.40 0.81 13.04
C ARG A 27 22.70 -0.68 13.31
N GLU A 28 21.73 -1.41 13.85
CA GLU A 28 21.87 -2.81 14.23
C GLU A 28 21.30 -3.79 13.19
N ILE A 29 20.68 -3.28 12.11
CA ILE A 29 20.11 -4.14 11.08
C ILE A 29 21.20 -4.86 10.30
N THR A 30 21.07 -6.17 10.17
CA THR A 30 21.97 -6.96 9.34
C THR A 30 21.66 -6.77 7.86
N LEU A 31 22.62 -7.10 6.99
CA LEU A 31 22.41 -7.03 5.54
C LEU A 31 21.23 -7.92 5.11
N GLU A 32 21.10 -9.13 5.66
CA GLU A 32 20.02 -10.04 5.32
C GLU A 32 18.65 -9.49 5.74
N GLU A 33 18.53 -8.93 6.95
CA GLU A 33 17.31 -8.27 7.42
C GLU A 33 16.96 -7.05 6.56
N SER A 34 17.97 -6.28 6.13
CA SER A 34 17.75 -5.13 5.26
C SER A 34 17.16 -5.53 3.90
N PHE A 35 17.59 -6.66 3.33
CA PHE A 35 17.01 -7.20 2.10
C PHE A 35 15.57 -7.67 2.31
N GLN A 36 15.28 -8.33 3.42
CA GLN A 36 13.92 -8.77 3.74
C GLN A 36 12.98 -7.57 3.91
N LYS A 37 13.40 -6.56 4.67
CA LYS A 37 12.65 -5.33 4.89
C LYS A 37 12.43 -4.54 3.60
N TYR A 38 13.44 -4.48 2.74
CA TYR A 38 13.31 -3.87 1.42
C TYR A 38 12.26 -4.60 0.55
N GLN A 39 12.31 -5.93 0.49
CA GLN A 39 11.32 -6.72 -0.26
C GLN A 39 9.90 -6.54 0.29
N GLU A 40 9.76 -6.52 1.62
CA GLU A 40 8.49 -6.23 2.30
C GLU A 40 7.95 -4.85 1.90
N GLY A 41 8.78 -3.82 1.96
CA GLY A 41 8.42 -2.45 1.56
C GLY A 41 8.02 -2.36 0.10
N MET A 42 8.74 -3.03 -0.81
CA MET A 42 8.38 -3.07 -2.22
C MET A 42 7.05 -3.78 -2.48
N GLY A 43 6.74 -4.82 -1.72
CA GLY A 43 5.43 -5.46 -1.75
C GLY A 43 4.31 -4.52 -1.31
N LEU A 44 4.53 -3.72 -0.26
CA LEU A 44 3.56 -2.74 0.23
C LEU A 44 3.33 -1.60 -0.77
N VAL A 45 4.40 -1.03 -1.33
CA VAL A 45 4.30 0.02 -2.37
C VAL A 45 3.48 -0.47 -3.56
N LYS A 46 3.76 -1.69 -4.03
CA LYS A 46 3.02 -2.29 -5.15
C LYS A 46 1.53 -2.40 -4.84
N LYS A 47 1.16 -2.92 -3.66
CA LYS A 47 -0.24 -3.04 -3.23
C LYS A 47 -0.93 -1.69 -3.11
N CYS A 48 -0.23 -0.66 -2.60
CA CYS A 48 -0.78 0.69 -2.52
C CYS A 48 -1.09 1.24 -3.91
N SER A 49 -0.15 1.11 -4.86
CA SER A 49 -0.36 1.53 -6.24
C SER A 49 -1.55 0.82 -6.87
N GLU A 50 -1.67 -0.50 -6.70
CA GLU A 50 -2.80 -1.26 -7.23
C GLU A 50 -4.15 -0.80 -6.64
N LYS A 51 -4.17 -0.45 -5.35
CA LYS A 51 -5.37 0.05 -4.65
C LYS A 51 -5.76 1.45 -5.11
N ILE A 52 -4.78 2.35 -5.32
CA ILE A 52 -5.00 3.69 -5.88
C ILE A 52 -5.54 3.58 -7.31
N ASP A 53 -4.88 2.81 -8.18
CA ASP A 53 -5.32 2.58 -9.56
C ASP A 53 -6.77 2.06 -9.61
N ALA A 54 -7.15 1.19 -8.68
CA ALA A 54 -8.51 0.65 -8.60
C ALA A 54 -9.54 1.73 -8.20
N VAL A 55 -9.17 2.66 -7.33
CA VAL A 55 -10.01 3.81 -6.96
C VAL A 55 -10.14 4.77 -8.14
N GLU A 56 -9.03 5.12 -8.79
CA GLU A 56 -9.03 6.00 -9.98
C GLU A 56 -9.92 5.45 -11.10
N LYS A 57 -9.82 4.15 -11.40
CA LYS A 57 -10.68 3.50 -12.40
C LYS A 57 -12.16 3.55 -12.01
N LYS A 58 -12.49 3.38 -10.73
CA LYS A 58 -13.88 3.49 -10.26
C LYS A 58 -14.42 4.91 -10.42
N VAL A 59 -13.59 5.93 -10.17
CA VAL A 59 -13.94 7.34 -10.43
C VAL A 59 -14.13 7.59 -11.93
N LEU A 60 -13.24 7.10 -12.79
CA LEU A 60 -13.36 7.24 -14.25
C LEU A 60 -14.64 6.60 -14.81
N ILE A 61 -15.03 5.42 -14.32
CA ILE A 61 -16.28 4.75 -14.73
C ILE A 61 -17.53 5.57 -14.36
N LEU A 62 -17.50 6.29 -13.23
CA LEU A 62 -18.57 7.24 -12.86
C LEU A 62 -18.61 8.44 -13.81
N ASN A 63 -17.45 8.85 -14.35
CA ASN A 63 -17.35 9.96 -15.30
C ASN A 63 -17.77 9.59 -16.73
N GLU A 64 -17.57 8.34 -17.16
CA GLU A 64 -17.93 7.87 -18.52
C GLU A 64 -19.42 7.47 -18.67
N ASN A 65 -20.12 7.20 -17.57
CA ASN A 65 -21.53 6.78 -17.56
C ASN A 65 -22.49 7.82 -16.93
N GLY A 66 -22.03 9.04 -16.66
CA GLY A 66 -22.87 10.20 -16.39
C GLY A 66 -23.26 10.43 -14.93
N GLU A 67 -22.30 10.99 -14.15
CA GLU A 67 -22.40 11.62 -12.82
C GLU A 67 -21.94 10.72 -11.64
N ALA A 68 -21.17 11.15 -10.62
CA ALA A 68 -20.96 12.49 -10.04
C ALA A 68 -19.51 12.84 -9.62
N TYR A 69 -19.20 14.13 -9.83
CA TYR A 69 -18.28 15.11 -9.21
C TYR A 69 -16.96 14.68 -8.51
N GLU A 70 -15.87 15.29 -9.01
CA GLU A 70 -14.57 15.47 -8.36
C GLU A 70 -14.61 16.56 -7.27
N PHE A 71 -13.79 16.36 -6.23
CA PHE A 71 -13.25 17.45 -5.41
C PHE A 71 -12.03 18.06 -6.11
#